data_AF-A0A291H014-F1
#
_entry.id   AF-A0A291H014-F1
#
_cell.length_a   1.000
_cell.length_b   1.000
_cell.length_c   1.000
_cell.angle_alpha   90.00
_cell.angle_beta   90.00
_cell.angle_gamma   90.00
#
_symmetry.space_group_name_H-M   'P 1'
#
loop_
_entity.id
_entity.type
_entity.pdbx_description
1 polymer ?
#
loop_
_entity_poly.entity_id
_entity_poly.type
_entity_poly.pdbx_seq_one_letter_code
_entity_poly.pdbx_strand_id
1 'polypeptide(L)'
;MNSGSGDHDQEPYWEEYPIGGVGEVLRTVSGVLIGLLIGLGVTFVLIIGVGLVVESSSGPLADMFDQLARASMVPLLTVTPTAAVLWALSGDIADVATIRAIRRAAERGAPVQAVPHPYQVRVVVEPPLSRLFGVLFFVLVMAGLGVVTMVVMPFTEGHIDDYVPIGFAISLVVGIAAVAGLLGQRAYRRGHTARNAVIATHWHQDMEARAWRRARGVSGGRSPRRRRKNDAGGEGADNGGADDGRRERAAAPGSRRLRRIAGGLDGAALVLLSLSFLILLPALGLRCSAVPGTAGQECHETSYDSSLVETLIVSGFAIFAVGIALAVVLGVVGLVVEVVANRIERSQLEAALEDPHSPRPEDSLLQRHTERRTPLVALLAAGLAGTAALLGPALIALGSGRMEDVASLYDDAEVQFAAYVPLGWGTVTAAILLLVLALALTAASCVLGRPMRNTLTRRWPTRPEVKYRSQGEDKPPKPVAATRGPALHTLLREEPTKS
;
A
#
# COMPACT_ATOMS: atom_id res chain seq x y z
N MET A 1 40.54 -32.85 18.61
CA MET A 1 39.12 -32.57 18.89
C MET A 1 38.96 -31.05 18.96
N ASN A 2 38.53 -30.43 17.86
CA ASN A 2 38.37 -28.97 17.75
C ASN A 2 37.01 -28.56 18.33
N SER A 3 37.03 -27.84 19.44
CA SER A 3 35.89 -27.10 20.01
C SER A 3 35.62 -25.83 19.19
N GLY A 4 35.28 -25.99 17.91
CA GLY A 4 34.98 -24.89 16.97
C GLY A 4 33.53 -24.40 17.01
N SER A 5 32.72 -24.80 17.99
CA SER A 5 31.30 -24.44 18.08
C SER A 5 31.03 -23.14 18.84
N GLY A 6 32.04 -22.45 19.37
CA GLY A 6 31.85 -21.30 20.27
C GLY A 6 31.84 -19.91 19.61
N ASP A 7 32.25 -19.77 18.35
CA ASP A 7 32.45 -18.44 17.74
C ASP A 7 31.22 -17.95 16.95
N HIS A 8 30.34 -18.85 16.50
CA HIS A 8 29.11 -18.48 15.80
C HIS A 8 28.04 -17.86 16.71
N ASP A 9 28.08 -18.13 18.01
CA ASP A 9 27.16 -17.54 19.00
C ASP A 9 27.51 -16.08 19.37
N GLN A 10 28.67 -15.57 18.93
CA GLN A 10 29.09 -14.19 19.21
C GLN A 10 28.81 -13.21 18.07
N GLU A 11 28.48 -13.69 16.88
CA GLU A 11 28.23 -12.81 15.73
C GLU A 11 26.81 -12.23 15.77
N PRO A 12 26.66 -10.89 15.63
CA PRO A 12 25.36 -10.26 15.69
C PRO A 12 24.50 -10.57 14.46
N TYR A 13 23.22 -10.77 14.71
CA TYR A 13 22.22 -11.17 13.73
C TYR A 13 20.94 -10.35 13.90
N TRP A 14 20.05 -10.41 12.90
CA TRP A 14 18.74 -9.75 12.97
C TRP A 14 17.73 -10.66 13.67
N GLU A 15 17.03 -10.10 14.66
CA GLU A 15 15.95 -10.78 15.38
C GLU A 15 14.66 -9.96 15.28
N GLU A 16 13.57 -10.64 14.95
CA GLU A 16 12.24 -10.05 14.97
C GLU A 16 11.59 -10.20 16.35
N TYR A 17 11.48 -9.09 17.07
CA TYR A 17 10.87 -9.09 18.42
C TYR A 17 9.34 -9.12 18.36
N PRO A 18 8.67 -9.97 19.18
CA PRO A 18 7.21 -10.07 19.20
C PRO A 18 6.56 -8.81 19.78
N ILE A 19 5.64 -8.18 19.04
CA ILE A 19 5.00 -6.90 19.42
C ILE A 19 3.73 -7.06 20.29
N GLY A 20 3.39 -8.30 20.65
CA GLY A 20 2.16 -8.66 21.38
C GLY A 20 0.94 -8.82 20.46
N GLY A 21 -0.10 -9.52 20.94
CA GLY A 21 -1.29 -9.86 20.12
C GLY A 21 -1.99 -8.65 19.52
N VAL A 22 -2.26 -7.61 20.35
CA VAL A 22 -2.91 -6.37 19.89
C VAL A 22 -2.07 -5.65 18.83
N GLY A 23 -0.75 -5.56 19.02
CA GLY A 23 0.14 -4.93 18.06
C GLY A 23 0.17 -5.65 16.71
N GLU A 24 0.13 -6.99 16.74
CA GLU A 24 0.05 -7.80 15.51
C GLU A 24 -1.29 -7.63 14.79
N VAL A 25 -2.41 -7.65 15.52
CA VAL A 25 -3.75 -7.41 14.94
C VAL A 25 -3.81 -6.05 14.27
N LEU A 26 -3.38 -4.98 14.94
CA LEU A 26 -3.41 -3.63 14.38
C LEU A 26 -2.50 -3.49 13.15
N ARG A 27 -1.36 -4.16 13.15
CA ARG A 27 -0.45 -4.18 12.00
C ARG A 27 -1.07 -4.92 10.82
N THR A 28 -1.74 -6.05 11.07
CA THR A 28 -2.49 -6.80 10.06
C THR A 28 -3.62 -5.95 9.48
N VAL A 29 -4.40 -5.28 10.33
CA VAL A 29 -5.46 -4.35 9.91
C VAL A 29 -4.90 -3.23 9.02
N SER A 30 -3.80 -2.60 9.43
CA SER A 30 -3.13 -1.57 8.62
C SER A 30 -2.67 -2.13 7.26
N GLY A 31 -2.13 -3.35 7.22
CA GLY A 31 -1.73 -3.99 5.96
C GLY A 31 -2.90 -4.27 5.00
N VAL A 32 -4.06 -4.68 5.53
CA VAL A 32 -5.28 -4.97 4.76
C VAL A 32 -5.96 -3.69 4.29
N LEU A 33 -6.03 -2.67 5.14
CA LEU A 33 -6.66 -1.39 4.79
C LEU A 33 -5.96 -0.68 3.63
N ILE A 34 -4.65 -0.89 3.41
CA ILE A 34 -3.96 -0.40 2.21
C ILE A 34 -4.58 -1.02 0.95
N GLY A 35 -4.80 -2.34 0.94
CA GLY A 35 -5.43 -3.02 -0.19
C GLY A 35 -6.84 -2.50 -0.44
N LEU A 36 -7.63 -2.31 0.63
CA LEU A 36 -8.97 -1.72 0.55
C LEU A 36 -8.98 -0.30 -0.03
N LEU A 37 -8.05 0.56 0.41
CA LEU A 37 -7.90 1.91 -0.13
C LEU A 37 -7.49 1.92 -1.60
N ILE A 38 -6.61 1.00 -2.02
CA ILE A 38 -6.26 0.82 -3.43
C ILE A 38 -7.50 0.44 -4.24
N GLY A 39 -8.30 -0.52 -3.74
CA GLY A 39 -9.55 -0.95 -4.37
C GLY A 39 -10.56 0.19 -4.52
N LEU A 40 -10.76 0.98 -3.47
CA LEU A 40 -11.61 2.17 -3.51
C LEU A 40 -11.11 3.19 -4.55
N GLY A 41 -9.82 3.48 -4.58
CA GLY A 41 -9.22 4.42 -5.53
C GLY A 41 -9.37 3.95 -6.98
N VAL A 42 -9.11 2.67 -7.26
CA VAL A 42 -9.31 2.09 -8.60
C VAL A 42 -10.78 2.15 -9.01
N THR A 43 -11.69 1.80 -8.09
CA THR A 43 -13.14 1.82 -8.36
C THR A 43 -13.64 3.24 -8.63
N PHE A 44 -13.16 4.23 -7.88
CA PHE A 44 -13.47 5.64 -8.12
C PHE A 44 -13.06 6.10 -9.52
N VAL A 45 -11.84 5.80 -9.94
CA VAL A 45 -11.36 6.13 -11.29
C VAL A 45 -12.21 5.45 -12.36
N LEU A 46 -12.60 4.19 -12.13
CA LEU A 46 -13.50 3.46 -13.04
C LEU A 46 -14.88 4.10 -13.10
N ILE A 47 -15.46 4.50 -11.96
CA ILE A 47 -16.79 5.12 -11.92
C ILE A 47 -16.78 6.49 -12.58
N ILE A 48 -15.75 7.32 -12.38
CA ILE A 48 -15.59 8.57 -13.12
C ILE A 48 -15.45 8.27 -14.62
N GLY A 49 -14.61 7.31 -14.98
CA GLY A 49 -14.42 6.93 -16.38
C GLY A 49 -15.72 6.50 -17.05
N VAL A 50 -16.52 5.66 -16.37
CA VAL A 50 -17.84 5.22 -16.86
C VAL A 50 -18.87 6.34 -16.83
N GLY A 51 -18.88 7.19 -15.82
CA GLY A 51 -19.78 8.35 -15.75
C GLY A 51 -19.57 9.31 -16.92
N LEU A 52 -18.30 9.66 -17.20
CA LEU A 52 -17.94 10.49 -18.35
C LEU A 52 -18.31 9.84 -19.70
N VAL A 53 -18.31 8.50 -19.77
CA VAL A 53 -18.82 7.76 -20.94
C VAL A 53 -20.31 7.92 -21.07
N VAL A 54 -21.01 7.70 -19.96
CA VAL A 54 -22.45 7.56 -19.90
C VAL A 54 -23.16 8.88 -20.14
N GLU A 55 -22.60 9.97 -19.64
CA GLU A 55 -23.09 11.34 -19.86
C GLU A 55 -23.14 11.71 -21.37
N SER A 56 -22.36 11.01 -22.20
CA SER A 56 -22.36 11.19 -23.67
C SER A 56 -23.34 10.29 -24.44
N SER A 57 -24.15 9.48 -23.73
CA SER A 57 -25.18 8.63 -24.33
C SER A 57 -26.57 9.02 -23.83
N SER A 58 -27.52 9.19 -24.74
CA SER A 58 -28.93 9.22 -24.39
C SER A 58 -29.46 7.79 -24.14
N GLY A 59 -30.31 7.63 -23.12
CA GLY A 59 -31.09 6.42 -22.88
C GLY A 59 -31.07 5.91 -21.43
N PRO A 60 -31.96 4.95 -21.10
CA PRO A 60 -32.21 4.52 -19.73
C PRO A 60 -30.99 3.90 -19.04
N LEU A 61 -30.09 3.28 -19.81
CA LEU A 61 -28.85 2.72 -19.27
C LEU A 61 -27.87 3.82 -18.83
N ALA A 62 -27.90 4.98 -19.48
CA ALA A 62 -27.09 6.13 -19.11
C ALA A 62 -27.55 6.69 -17.76
N ASP A 63 -28.85 6.90 -17.61
CA ASP A 63 -29.45 7.38 -16.37
C ASP A 63 -29.14 6.44 -15.20
N MET A 64 -29.25 5.12 -15.42
CA MET A 64 -28.87 4.12 -14.41
C MET A 64 -27.41 4.24 -13.96
N PHE A 65 -26.46 4.41 -14.90
CA PHE A 65 -25.05 4.52 -14.55
C PHE A 65 -24.71 5.85 -13.88
N ASP A 66 -25.33 6.96 -14.29
CA ASP A 66 -25.17 8.25 -13.63
C ASP A 66 -25.72 8.21 -12.20
N GLN A 67 -26.93 7.68 -12.02
CA GLN A 67 -27.53 7.46 -10.69
C GLN A 67 -26.64 6.55 -9.83
N LEU A 68 -26.11 5.46 -10.38
CA LEU A 68 -25.18 4.58 -9.69
C LEU A 68 -23.87 5.29 -9.32
N ALA A 69 -23.29 6.06 -10.23
CA ALA A 69 -22.08 6.83 -9.99
C ALA A 69 -22.28 7.83 -8.85
N ARG A 70 -23.36 8.61 -8.89
CA ARG A 70 -23.71 9.58 -7.84
C ARG A 70 -24.00 8.91 -6.51
N ALA A 71 -24.83 7.87 -6.50
CA ALA A 71 -25.14 7.11 -5.29
C ALA A 71 -23.90 6.48 -4.65
N SER A 72 -22.91 6.10 -5.47
CA SER A 72 -21.65 5.55 -5.02
C SER A 72 -20.67 6.57 -4.43
N MET A 73 -20.88 7.88 -4.68
CA MET A 73 -20.07 8.94 -4.08
C MET A 73 -20.27 9.00 -2.57
N VAL A 74 -21.47 8.74 -2.06
CA VAL A 74 -21.75 8.73 -0.60
C VAL A 74 -20.91 7.66 0.13
N PRO A 75 -20.95 6.36 -0.24
CA PRO A 75 -20.08 5.36 0.37
C PRO A 75 -18.60 5.65 0.10
N LEU A 76 -18.22 6.19 -1.07
CA LEU A 76 -16.82 6.60 -1.30
C LEU A 76 -16.35 7.66 -0.30
N LEU A 77 -17.13 8.74 -0.14
CA LEU A 77 -16.82 9.88 0.72
C LEU A 77 -16.89 9.54 2.21
N THR A 78 -17.54 8.44 2.59
CA THR A 78 -17.62 8.00 3.99
C THR A 78 -16.62 6.88 4.29
N VAL A 79 -16.56 5.84 3.46
CA VAL A 79 -15.69 4.67 3.66
C VAL A 79 -14.22 5.02 3.44
N THR A 80 -13.88 5.81 2.43
CA THR A 80 -12.47 6.16 2.13
C THR A 80 -11.78 6.91 3.27
N PRO A 81 -12.31 8.03 3.79
CA PRO A 81 -11.66 8.72 4.91
C PRO A 81 -11.69 7.88 6.19
N THR A 82 -12.77 7.12 6.45
CA THR A 82 -12.84 6.22 7.60
C THR A 82 -11.74 5.15 7.52
N ALA A 83 -11.59 4.50 6.36
CA ALA A 83 -10.54 3.51 6.12
C ALA A 83 -9.15 4.12 6.21
N ALA A 84 -8.94 5.34 5.70
CA ALA A 84 -7.66 6.05 5.77
C ALA A 84 -7.28 6.39 7.21
N VAL A 85 -8.23 6.88 8.01
CA VAL A 85 -8.03 7.18 9.44
C VAL A 85 -7.74 5.90 10.21
N LEU A 86 -8.54 4.83 10.00
CA LEU A 86 -8.29 3.53 10.63
C LEU A 86 -6.93 2.94 10.22
N TRP A 87 -6.55 3.10 8.96
CA TRP A 87 -5.26 2.65 8.44
C TRP A 87 -4.09 3.35 9.14
N ALA A 88 -4.17 4.67 9.26
CA ALA A 88 -3.18 5.47 9.94
C ALA A 88 -3.11 5.17 11.44
N LEU A 89 -4.25 5.17 12.12
CA LEU A 89 -4.33 4.89 13.57
C LEU A 89 -3.81 3.49 13.89
N SER A 90 -4.30 2.46 13.20
CA SER A 90 -3.84 1.07 13.43
C SER A 90 -2.35 0.93 13.15
N GLY A 91 -1.86 1.57 12.08
CA GLY A 91 -0.45 1.59 11.72
C GLY A 91 0.43 2.24 12.79
N ASP A 92 0.05 3.43 13.26
CA ASP A 92 0.81 4.18 14.24
C ASP A 92 0.75 3.54 15.64
N ILE A 93 -0.39 2.99 16.05
CA ILE A 93 -0.51 2.23 17.31
C ILE A 93 0.33 0.95 17.26
N ALA A 94 0.37 0.25 16.11
CA ALA A 94 1.26 -0.90 15.92
C ALA A 94 2.74 -0.51 15.99
N ASP A 95 3.10 0.67 15.50
CA ASP A 95 4.45 1.23 15.62
C ASP A 95 4.80 1.53 17.09
N VAL A 96 3.86 2.10 17.87
CA VAL A 96 4.00 2.28 19.33
C VAL A 96 4.21 0.94 20.03
N ALA A 97 3.40 -0.07 19.70
CA ALA A 97 3.52 -1.41 20.25
C ALA A 97 4.88 -2.05 19.93
N THR A 98 5.38 -1.83 18.71
CA THR A 98 6.70 -2.27 18.26
C THR A 98 7.82 -1.66 19.12
N ILE A 99 7.81 -0.34 19.32
CA ILE A 99 8.80 0.35 20.16
C ILE A 99 8.76 -0.17 21.60
N ARG A 100 7.56 -0.32 22.18
CA ARG A 100 7.38 -0.86 23.53
C ARG A 100 7.90 -2.29 23.66
N ALA A 101 7.69 -3.12 22.65
CA ALA A 101 8.16 -4.50 22.65
C ALA A 101 9.68 -4.59 22.60
N ILE A 102 10.34 -3.80 21.75
CA ILE A 102 11.80 -3.74 21.66
C ILE A 102 12.39 -3.23 22.97
N ARG A 103 11.81 -2.17 23.54
CA ARG A 103 12.23 -1.66 24.86
C ARG A 103 12.12 -2.73 25.94
N ARG A 104 10.98 -3.44 26.03
CA ARG A 104 10.81 -4.53 27.01
C ARG A 104 11.80 -5.67 26.78
N ALA A 105 12.15 -5.96 25.53
CA ALA A 105 13.16 -6.96 25.22
C ALA A 105 14.54 -6.53 25.73
N ALA A 106 14.93 -5.27 25.53
CA ALA A 106 16.15 -4.71 26.11
C ALA A 106 16.14 -4.78 27.64
N GLU A 107 15.06 -4.33 28.30
CA GLU A 107 14.92 -4.34 29.76
C GLU A 107 14.97 -5.76 30.36
N ARG A 108 14.54 -6.77 29.62
CA ARG A 108 14.63 -8.19 30.02
C ARG A 108 16.00 -8.82 29.77
N GLY A 109 16.97 -8.05 29.27
CA GLY A 109 18.30 -8.55 28.97
C GLY A 109 18.36 -9.43 27.72
N ALA A 110 17.60 -9.10 26.66
CA ALA A 110 17.76 -9.75 25.37
C ALA A 110 19.25 -9.72 24.94
N PRO A 111 19.77 -10.77 24.29
CA PRO A 111 21.19 -10.83 23.94
C PRO A 111 21.56 -9.66 23.03
N VAL A 112 22.69 -9.01 23.32
CA VAL A 112 23.15 -7.81 22.59
C VAL A 112 23.48 -8.14 21.12
N GLN A 113 23.77 -9.41 20.83
CA GLN A 113 23.98 -9.93 19.47
C GLN A 113 22.68 -10.01 18.65
N ALA A 114 21.51 -10.15 19.29
CA ALA A 114 20.21 -10.21 18.63
C ALA A 114 19.70 -8.79 18.34
N VAL A 115 20.25 -8.15 17.32
CA VAL A 115 19.90 -6.77 16.96
C VAL A 115 18.48 -6.76 16.39
N PRO A 116 17.62 -5.77 16.74
CA PRO A 116 16.28 -5.69 16.18
C PRO A 116 16.30 -5.68 14.65
N HIS A 117 15.36 -6.38 14.03
CA HIS A 117 15.26 -6.46 12.59
C HIS A 117 15.17 -5.04 11.95
N PRO A 118 15.77 -4.77 10.77
CA PRO A 118 15.81 -3.43 10.19
C PRO A 118 14.45 -2.72 10.04
N TYR A 119 13.37 -3.46 9.77
CA TYR A 119 12.02 -2.87 9.75
C TYR A 119 11.58 -2.33 11.12
N GLN A 120 12.00 -2.97 12.22
CA GLN A 120 11.71 -2.54 13.59
C GLN A 120 12.58 -1.35 13.97
N VAL A 121 13.87 -1.36 13.58
CA VAL A 121 14.76 -0.20 13.72
C VAL A 121 14.18 1.02 13.00
N ARG A 122 13.64 0.83 11.78
CA ARG A 122 12.96 1.90 11.05
C ARG A 122 11.85 2.55 11.86
N VAL A 123 11.01 1.75 12.52
CA VAL A 123 9.91 2.26 13.36
C VAL A 123 10.43 3.04 14.58
N VAL A 124 11.59 2.66 15.12
CA VAL A 124 12.22 3.38 16.24
C VAL A 124 12.81 4.73 15.80
N VAL A 125 13.39 4.79 14.59
CA VAL A 125 14.10 5.98 14.08
C VAL A 125 13.19 6.94 13.31
N GLU A 126 12.07 6.47 12.77
CA GLU A 126 11.13 7.32 12.05
C GLU A 126 10.31 8.22 12.98
N PRO A 127 9.93 9.43 12.52
CA PRO A 127 9.12 10.33 13.31
C PRO A 127 7.77 9.68 13.63
N PRO A 128 7.31 9.78 14.89
CA PRO A 128 6.07 9.14 15.30
C PRO A 128 4.85 9.82 14.69
N LEU A 129 3.80 9.04 14.51
CA LEU A 129 2.49 9.47 13.99
C LEU A 129 2.54 10.05 12.57
N SER A 130 3.51 9.61 11.76
CA SER A 130 3.71 10.15 10.41
C SER A 130 2.56 9.80 9.46
N ARG A 131 1.93 8.63 9.62
CA ARG A 131 0.78 8.20 8.80
C ARG A 131 -0.45 9.02 9.16
N LEU A 132 -0.76 9.14 10.44
CA LEU A 132 -1.90 9.95 10.91
C LEU A 132 -1.75 11.41 10.50
N PHE A 133 -0.55 11.98 10.61
CA PHE A 133 -0.29 13.33 10.13
C PHE A 133 -0.59 13.47 8.63
N GLY A 134 -0.10 12.56 7.79
CA GLY A 134 -0.33 12.58 6.35
C GLY A 134 -1.81 12.49 6.00
N VAL A 135 -2.55 11.60 6.66
CA VAL A 135 -4.01 11.46 6.46
C VAL A 135 -4.73 12.71 6.94
N LEU A 136 -4.48 13.20 8.15
CA LEU A 136 -5.12 14.41 8.67
C LEU A 136 -4.86 15.63 7.79
N PHE A 137 -3.63 15.77 7.26
CA PHE A 137 -3.31 16.82 6.29
C PHE A 137 -4.12 16.66 5.00
N PHE A 138 -4.19 15.45 4.44
CA PHE A 138 -4.99 15.19 3.24
C PHE A 138 -6.47 15.50 3.47
N VAL A 139 -7.06 15.02 4.57
CA VAL A 139 -8.47 15.30 4.88
C VAL A 139 -8.69 16.79 5.15
N LEU A 140 -7.75 17.50 5.77
CA LEU A 140 -7.81 18.95 5.95
C LEU A 140 -7.80 19.69 4.60
N VAL A 141 -6.95 19.28 3.66
CA VAL A 141 -6.91 19.85 2.30
C VAL A 141 -8.22 19.59 1.56
N MET A 142 -8.74 18.37 1.62
CA MET A 142 -10.03 18.02 0.99
C MET A 142 -11.21 18.78 1.62
N ALA A 143 -11.22 18.92 2.95
CA ALA A 143 -12.21 19.71 3.68
C ALA A 143 -12.12 21.19 3.28
N GLY A 144 -10.90 21.74 3.18
CA GLY A 144 -10.67 23.10 2.70
C GLY A 144 -11.16 23.32 1.27
N LEU A 145 -10.90 22.36 0.38
CA LEU A 145 -11.43 22.39 -0.99
C LEU A 145 -12.96 22.38 -0.99
N GLY A 146 -13.58 21.50 -0.19
CA GLY A 146 -15.04 21.44 -0.04
C GLY A 146 -15.65 22.73 0.48
N VAL A 147 -14.99 23.41 1.45
CA VAL A 147 -15.41 24.73 1.93
C VAL A 147 -15.33 25.77 0.82
N VAL A 148 -14.25 25.78 0.02
CA VAL A 148 -14.12 26.69 -1.13
C VAL A 148 -15.24 26.44 -2.14
N THR A 149 -15.51 25.19 -2.51
CA THR A 149 -16.62 24.85 -3.42
C THR A 149 -17.96 25.32 -2.87
N MET A 150 -18.21 25.12 -1.57
CA MET A 150 -19.45 25.58 -0.91
C MET A 150 -19.55 27.10 -0.78
N VAL A 151 -18.44 27.82 -0.69
CA VAL A 151 -18.45 29.29 -0.72
C VAL A 151 -18.70 29.79 -2.14
N VAL A 152 -18.18 29.12 -3.16
CA VAL A 152 -18.30 29.54 -4.57
C VAL A 152 -19.67 29.20 -5.16
N MET A 153 -20.24 28.02 -4.86
CA MET A 153 -21.53 27.56 -5.42
C MET A 153 -22.70 28.55 -5.27
N PRO A 154 -22.92 29.19 -4.12
CA PRO A 154 -23.97 30.20 -3.94
C PRO A 154 -23.85 31.40 -4.90
N PHE A 155 -22.63 31.75 -5.31
CA PHE A 155 -22.39 32.83 -6.25
C PHE A 155 -22.58 32.41 -7.71
N THR A 156 -22.62 31.10 -8.01
CA THR A 156 -22.78 30.58 -9.37
C THR A 156 -24.20 30.09 -9.69
N GLU A 157 -24.94 29.52 -8.72
CA GLU A 157 -26.21 28.83 -9.00
C GLU A 157 -27.45 29.38 -8.25
N GLY A 158 -27.30 30.41 -7.41
CA GLY A 158 -28.42 31.19 -6.87
C GLY A 158 -29.38 30.47 -5.90
N HIS A 159 -29.22 29.17 -5.66
CA HIS A 159 -29.93 28.40 -4.65
C HIS A 159 -28.93 27.81 -3.65
N ILE A 160 -29.06 28.18 -2.38
CA ILE A 160 -28.27 27.63 -1.29
C ILE A 160 -29.06 26.43 -0.77
N ASP A 161 -28.79 25.24 -1.31
CA ASP A 161 -29.43 24.02 -0.83
C ASP A 161 -28.99 23.67 0.61
N ASP A 162 -29.86 22.94 1.32
CA ASP A 162 -29.72 22.46 2.70
C ASP A 162 -28.46 21.62 2.98
N TYR A 163 -27.64 21.33 1.97
CA TYR A 163 -26.42 20.54 2.05
C TYR A 163 -25.18 21.34 2.51
N VAL A 164 -25.19 22.67 2.36
CA VAL A 164 -24.11 23.56 2.80
C VAL A 164 -23.76 23.42 4.30
N PRO A 165 -24.72 23.42 5.24
CA PRO A 165 -24.41 23.26 6.66
C PRO A 165 -23.85 21.87 7.02
N ILE A 166 -24.25 20.80 6.31
CA ILE A 166 -23.74 19.44 6.55
C ILE A 166 -22.28 19.33 6.12
N GLY A 167 -21.93 19.85 4.93
CA GLY A 167 -20.55 19.89 4.45
C GLY A 167 -19.65 20.74 5.35
N PHE A 168 -20.16 21.89 5.82
CA PHE A 168 -19.43 22.75 6.76
C PHE A 168 -19.20 22.07 8.12
N ALA A 169 -20.21 21.39 8.67
CA ALA A 169 -20.10 20.67 9.94
C ALA A 169 -19.06 19.53 9.86
N ILE A 170 -19.05 18.77 8.76
CA ILE A 170 -18.07 17.69 8.54
C ILE A 170 -16.66 18.28 8.44
N SER A 171 -16.46 19.33 7.63
CA SER A 171 -15.19 20.02 7.48
C SER A 171 -14.67 20.60 8.81
N LEU A 172 -15.55 21.14 9.64
CA LEU A 172 -15.20 21.69 10.96
C LEU A 172 -14.74 20.58 11.92
N VAL A 173 -15.49 19.47 12.02
CA VAL A 173 -15.14 18.34 12.90
C VAL A 173 -13.80 17.73 12.48
N VAL A 174 -13.59 17.55 11.17
CA VAL A 174 -12.31 17.10 10.60
C VAL A 174 -11.18 18.07 10.96
N GLY A 175 -11.40 19.38 10.79
CA GLY A 175 -10.41 20.41 11.09
C GLY A 175 -10.00 20.41 12.57
N ILE A 176 -10.98 20.30 13.48
CA ILE A 176 -10.74 20.21 14.93
C ILE A 176 -9.96 18.93 15.28
N ALA A 177 -10.35 17.78 14.71
CA ALA A 177 -9.65 16.51 14.91
C ALA A 177 -8.19 16.57 14.41
N ALA A 178 -7.95 17.24 13.27
CA ALA A 178 -6.61 17.47 12.74
C ALA A 178 -5.75 18.30 13.69
N VAL A 179 -6.27 19.42 14.18
CA VAL A 179 -5.56 20.30 15.14
C VAL A 179 -5.28 19.59 16.46
N ALA A 180 -6.26 18.85 17.01
CA ALA A 180 -6.07 18.05 18.22
C ALA A 180 -4.98 16.97 18.03
N GLY A 181 -4.94 16.33 16.86
CA GLY A 181 -3.89 15.37 16.48
C GLY A 181 -2.49 16.01 16.46
N LEU A 182 -2.36 17.22 15.92
CA LEU A 182 -1.10 17.98 15.90
C LEU A 182 -0.60 18.31 17.31
N LEU A 183 -1.50 18.73 18.20
CA LEU A 183 -1.17 19.01 19.59
C LEU A 183 -0.75 17.73 20.35
N GLY A 184 -1.46 16.62 20.12
CA GLY A 184 -1.12 15.31 20.68
C GLY A 184 0.26 14.80 20.25
N GLN A 185 0.68 15.10 19.02
CA GLN A 185 1.99 14.70 18.50
C GLN A 185 3.16 15.27 19.33
N ARG A 186 3.06 16.53 19.79
CA ARG A 186 4.12 17.15 20.62
C ARG A 186 4.30 16.40 21.95
N ALA A 187 3.20 16.05 22.62
CA ALA A 187 3.25 15.28 23.86
C ALA A 187 3.81 13.87 23.61
N TYR A 188 3.43 13.24 22.50
CA TYR A 188 3.89 11.91 22.14
C TYR A 188 5.40 11.87 21.85
N ARG A 189 5.97 12.90 21.19
CA ARG A 189 7.41 12.98 20.89
C ARG A 189 8.29 12.88 22.14
N ARG A 190 7.91 13.52 23.24
CA ARG A 190 8.67 13.44 24.51
C ARG A 190 8.74 12.01 25.07
N GLY A 191 7.63 11.28 25.01
CA GLY A 191 7.61 9.87 25.43
C GLY A 191 8.34 8.94 24.47
N HIS A 192 8.45 9.31 23.19
CA HIS A 192 9.15 8.56 22.17
C HIS A 192 10.67 8.65 22.33
N THR A 193 11.23 9.84 22.54
CA THR A 193 12.68 10.04 22.74
C THR A 193 13.20 9.27 23.96
N ALA A 194 12.49 9.31 25.08
CA ALA A 194 12.86 8.57 26.29
C ALA A 194 12.90 7.05 26.08
N ARG A 195 12.00 6.49 25.26
CA ARG A 195 12.00 5.05 24.93
C ARG A 195 13.16 4.71 23.99
N ASN A 196 13.46 5.57 23.04
CA ASN A 196 14.52 5.37 22.06
C ASN A 196 15.90 5.37 22.71
N ALA A 197 16.12 6.20 23.75
CA ALA A 197 17.35 6.20 24.53
C ALA A 197 17.67 4.83 25.14
N VAL A 198 16.68 4.18 25.78
CA VAL A 198 16.85 2.83 26.37
C VAL A 198 17.22 1.78 25.32
N ILE A 199 16.60 1.84 24.14
CA ILE A 199 16.88 0.92 23.03
C ILE A 199 18.31 1.13 22.52
N ALA A 200 18.72 2.39 22.32
CA ALA A 200 20.05 2.74 21.84
C ALA A 200 21.16 2.39 22.85
N THR A 201 20.87 2.48 24.16
CA THR A 201 21.84 2.07 25.19
C THR A 201 22.04 0.56 25.22
N HIS A 202 21.02 -0.25 24.92
CA HIS A 202 21.14 -1.71 24.96
C HIS A 202 21.86 -2.26 23.71
N TRP A 203 21.40 -1.89 22.51
CA TRP A 203 22.04 -2.29 21.26
C TRP A 203 22.94 -1.17 20.74
N HIS A 204 24.23 -1.28 21.07
CA HIS A 204 25.23 -0.29 20.65
C HIS A 204 25.39 -0.24 19.13
N GLN A 205 25.79 0.94 18.62
CA GLN A 205 26.06 1.18 17.19
C GLN A 205 27.01 0.14 16.59
N ASP A 206 28.01 -0.31 17.34
CA ASP A 206 28.99 -1.30 16.87
C ASP A 206 28.38 -2.67 16.59
N MET A 207 27.37 -3.08 17.37
CA MET A 207 26.66 -4.34 17.17
C MET A 207 25.77 -4.27 15.94
N GLU A 208 25.04 -3.17 15.78
CA GLU A 208 24.26 -2.91 14.57
C GLU A 208 25.17 -2.84 13.33
N ALA A 209 26.32 -2.16 13.42
CA ALA A 209 27.29 -2.06 12.34
C ALA A 209 27.92 -3.42 11.98
N ARG A 210 28.19 -4.27 12.97
CA ARG A 210 28.62 -5.66 12.74
C ARG A 210 27.53 -6.49 12.06
N ALA A 211 26.28 -6.40 12.51
CA ALA A 211 25.14 -7.08 11.88
C ALA A 211 25.00 -6.67 10.41
N TRP A 212 25.14 -5.36 10.13
CA TRP A 212 25.20 -4.85 8.76
C TRP A 212 26.39 -5.37 7.97
N ARG A 213 27.60 -5.45 8.54
CA ARG A 213 28.78 -6.01 7.84
C ARG A 213 28.57 -7.49 7.48
N ARG A 214 27.99 -8.27 8.39
CA ARG A 214 27.62 -9.68 8.16
C ARG A 214 26.56 -9.80 7.07
N ALA A 215 25.51 -8.98 7.12
CA ALA A 215 24.49 -8.94 6.08
C ALA A 215 25.04 -8.54 4.70
N ARG A 216 26.14 -7.76 4.68
CA ARG A 216 26.86 -7.41 3.46
C ARG A 216 27.71 -8.55 2.89
N GLY A 217 27.88 -9.66 3.59
CA GLY A 217 28.82 -10.71 3.20
C GLY A 217 30.27 -10.29 3.34
N VAL A 218 30.55 -9.19 4.06
CA VAL A 218 31.90 -8.72 4.38
C VAL A 218 32.36 -9.44 5.66
N SER A 219 32.28 -10.77 5.65
CA SER A 219 32.84 -11.62 6.70
C SER A 219 34.25 -12.02 6.27
N GLY A 220 35.19 -11.15 6.60
CA GLY A 220 36.60 -11.34 6.34
C GLY A 220 37.35 -10.07 6.71
N GLY A 221 38.12 -10.11 7.80
CA GLY A 221 38.93 -9.02 8.34
C GLY A 221 40.07 -8.56 7.43
N ARG A 222 39.80 -8.27 6.16
CA ARG A 222 40.66 -7.41 5.34
C ARG A 222 40.07 -6.02 5.36
N SER A 223 40.57 -5.22 6.29
CA SER A 223 40.49 -3.77 6.27
C SER A 223 40.61 -3.24 4.82
N PRO A 224 39.76 -2.30 4.38
CA PRO A 224 39.83 -1.67 3.05
C PRO A 224 41.10 -0.83 2.79
N ARG A 225 42.14 -1.00 3.60
CA ARG A 225 43.31 -0.11 3.66
C ARG A 225 44.32 -0.31 2.52
N ARG A 226 44.03 -1.17 1.53
CA ARG A 226 44.96 -1.46 0.43
C ARG A 226 44.34 -1.42 -0.98
N ARG A 227 43.25 -0.69 -1.16
CA ARG A 227 42.75 -0.30 -2.50
C ARG A 227 42.74 1.21 -2.72
N ARG A 228 43.58 1.93 -1.98
CA ARG A 228 43.81 3.37 -2.13
C ARG A 228 45.30 3.60 -2.43
N LYS A 229 45.75 3.19 -3.61
CA LYS A 229 46.99 3.72 -4.19
C LYS A 229 47.10 3.71 -5.72
N ASN A 230 46.14 3.16 -6.46
CA ASN A 230 46.23 3.18 -7.94
C ASN A 230 45.17 4.01 -8.68
N ASP A 231 44.10 4.45 -8.02
CA ASP A 231 43.07 5.27 -8.69
C ASP A 231 43.03 6.68 -8.07
N ALA A 232 44.09 7.44 -8.30
CA ALA A 232 44.06 8.88 -8.15
C ALA A 232 43.57 9.47 -9.48
N GLY A 233 42.25 9.67 -9.59
CA GLY A 233 41.65 10.38 -10.72
C GLY A 233 40.32 9.77 -11.17
N GLY A 234 39.24 10.05 -10.45
CA GLY A 234 37.90 9.65 -10.87
C GLY A 234 36.88 9.67 -9.74
N GLU A 235 36.43 10.85 -9.35
CA GLU A 235 35.15 11.00 -8.68
C GLU A 235 34.05 10.60 -9.66
N GLY A 236 33.53 9.38 -9.52
CA GLY A 236 32.45 8.88 -10.35
C GLY A 236 31.74 7.73 -9.64
N ALA A 237 30.51 8.02 -9.20
CA ALA A 237 29.42 7.11 -8.85
C ALA A 237 29.79 5.66 -8.54
N ASP A 238 29.70 5.32 -7.25
CA ASP A 238 29.75 3.97 -6.68
C ASP A 238 28.51 3.16 -7.13
N ASN A 239 28.49 2.75 -8.40
CA ASN A 239 27.52 1.81 -8.98
C ASN A 239 27.92 0.38 -8.57
N GLY A 240 27.59 0.02 -7.33
CA GLY A 240 27.80 -1.32 -6.77
C GLY A 240 26.89 -2.41 -7.33
N GLY A 241 26.87 -2.59 -8.66
CA GLY A 241 25.98 -3.56 -9.35
C GLY A 241 26.67 -4.74 -10.06
N ALA A 242 28.00 -4.79 -10.12
CA ALA A 242 28.69 -5.72 -11.04
C ALA A 242 29.10 -7.08 -10.45
N ASP A 243 29.17 -7.23 -9.12
CA ASP A 243 29.69 -8.47 -8.48
C ASP A 243 28.60 -9.43 -7.97
N ASP A 244 27.33 -9.02 -8.03
CA ASP A 244 26.18 -9.86 -7.62
C ASP A 244 25.80 -10.92 -8.67
N GLY A 245 26.07 -10.68 -9.96
CA GLY A 245 25.65 -11.56 -11.07
C GLY A 245 26.34 -12.93 -11.13
N ARG A 246 27.43 -13.16 -10.37
CA ARG A 246 28.14 -14.45 -10.36
C ARG A 246 27.65 -15.40 -9.25
N ARG A 247 27.05 -14.89 -8.18
CA ARG A 247 26.44 -15.68 -7.10
C ARG A 247 24.97 -16.04 -7.36
N GLU A 248 24.33 -15.34 -8.31
CA GLU A 248 22.96 -15.60 -8.76
C GLU A 248 22.73 -16.93 -9.50
N ARG A 249 23.71 -17.81 -9.68
CA ARG A 249 23.54 -19.02 -10.55
C ARG A 249 23.11 -20.30 -9.82
N ALA A 250 22.91 -20.26 -8.50
CA ALA A 250 22.65 -21.47 -7.69
C ALA A 250 21.19 -21.65 -7.23
N ALA A 251 20.21 -20.97 -7.83
CA ALA A 251 18.81 -21.24 -7.53
C ALA A 251 18.25 -22.35 -8.43
N ALA A 252 17.34 -23.16 -7.89
CA ALA A 252 16.59 -24.14 -8.65
C ALA A 252 15.85 -23.45 -9.82
N PRO A 253 16.10 -23.84 -11.09
CA PRO A 253 15.59 -23.13 -12.26
C PRO A 253 14.04 -23.08 -12.34
N GLY A 254 13.35 -23.98 -11.63
CA GLY A 254 11.89 -24.09 -11.63
C GLY A 254 11.15 -22.91 -10.97
N SER A 255 11.54 -22.49 -9.75
CA SER A 255 10.83 -21.43 -9.02
C SER A 255 10.99 -20.06 -9.67
N ARG A 256 12.17 -19.77 -10.23
CA ARG A 256 12.41 -18.56 -11.03
C ARG A 256 11.54 -18.49 -12.27
N ARG A 257 11.37 -19.61 -12.98
CA ARG A 257 10.53 -19.66 -14.19
C ARG A 257 9.07 -19.40 -13.83
N LEU A 258 8.55 -20.03 -12.77
CA LEU A 258 7.19 -19.79 -12.29
C LEU A 258 6.97 -18.33 -11.87
N ARG A 259 7.94 -17.70 -11.22
CA ARG A 259 7.84 -16.28 -10.86
C ARG A 259 7.88 -15.33 -12.05
N ARG A 260 8.71 -15.60 -13.05
CA ARG A 260 8.69 -14.81 -14.29
C ARG A 260 7.36 -14.95 -15.01
N ILE A 261 6.76 -16.14 -14.98
CA ILE A 261 5.42 -16.38 -15.52
C ILE A 261 4.39 -15.59 -14.71
N ALA A 262 4.38 -15.70 -13.38
CA ALA A 262 3.46 -14.95 -12.53
C ALA A 262 3.57 -13.43 -12.74
N GLY A 263 4.77 -12.86 -12.62
CA GLY A 263 4.99 -11.44 -12.84
C GLY A 263 4.73 -11.01 -14.29
N GLY A 264 4.94 -11.90 -15.26
CA GLY A 264 4.58 -11.67 -16.66
C GLY A 264 3.07 -11.64 -16.88
N LEU A 265 2.32 -12.51 -16.21
CA LEU A 265 0.85 -12.53 -16.23
C LEU A 265 0.28 -11.30 -15.54
N ASP A 266 0.80 -10.92 -14.38
CA ASP A 266 0.38 -9.71 -13.64
C ASP A 266 0.71 -8.45 -14.44
N GLY A 267 1.91 -8.38 -15.03
CA GLY A 267 2.32 -7.30 -15.91
C GLY A 267 1.45 -7.22 -17.17
N ALA A 268 1.14 -8.36 -17.80
CA ALA A 268 0.23 -8.43 -18.94
C ALA A 268 -1.18 -7.98 -18.55
N ALA A 269 -1.71 -8.40 -17.40
CA ALA A 269 -3.00 -7.95 -16.90
C ALA A 269 -3.03 -6.44 -16.70
N LEU A 270 -1.98 -5.85 -16.11
CA LEU A 270 -1.88 -4.41 -15.89
C LEU A 270 -1.72 -3.62 -17.19
N VAL A 271 -0.90 -4.10 -18.12
CA VAL A 271 -0.76 -3.52 -19.47
C VAL A 271 -2.09 -3.58 -20.20
N LEU A 272 -2.76 -4.72 -20.16
CA LEU A 272 -4.03 -4.93 -20.85
C LEU A 272 -5.13 -4.04 -20.24
N LEU A 273 -5.20 -3.92 -18.91
CA LEU A 273 -6.10 -2.99 -18.23
C LEU A 273 -5.81 -1.53 -18.60
N SER A 274 -4.53 -1.15 -18.63
CA SER A 274 -4.11 0.20 -19.01
C SER A 274 -4.42 0.49 -20.49
N LEU A 275 -4.21 -0.49 -21.37
CA LEU A 275 -4.42 -0.36 -22.81
C LEU A 275 -5.93 -0.34 -23.13
N SER A 276 -6.74 -1.15 -22.44
CA SER A 276 -8.20 -1.07 -22.47
C SER A 276 -8.68 0.32 -22.05
N PHE A 277 -8.11 0.88 -20.97
CA PHE A 277 -8.43 2.24 -20.53
C PHE A 277 -7.97 3.32 -21.54
N LEU A 278 -6.78 3.15 -22.14
CA LEU A 278 -6.27 4.03 -23.19
C LEU A 278 -7.08 3.96 -24.48
N ILE A 279 -7.76 2.86 -24.78
CA ILE A 279 -8.69 2.74 -25.92
C ILE A 279 -10.03 3.42 -25.58
N LEU A 280 -10.45 3.37 -24.32
CA LEU A 280 -11.67 4.04 -23.85
C LEU A 280 -11.56 5.58 -23.95
N LEU A 281 -10.39 6.15 -23.61
CA LEU A 281 -10.15 7.60 -23.61
C LEU A 281 -10.36 8.33 -24.97
N PRO A 282 -9.85 7.87 -26.12
CA PRO A 282 -10.13 8.48 -27.42
C PRO A 282 -11.53 8.17 -27.92
N ALA A 283 -12.12 7.01 -27.58
CA ALA A 283 -13.54 6.73 -27.87
C ALA A 283 -14.45 7.75 -27.15
N LEU A 284 -14.07 8.14 -25.93
CA LEU A 284 -14.66 9.25 -25.18
C LEU A 284 -14.42 10.61 -25.84
N GLY A 285 -13.16 10.92 -26.16
CA GLY A 285 -12.77 12.22 -26.72
C GLY A 285 -13.35 12.52 -28.11
N LEU A 286 -13.49 11.50 -28.95
CA LEU A 286 -14.11 11.62 -30.28
C LEU A 286 -15.63 11.83 -30.22
N ARG A 287 -16.26 11.44 -29.09
CA ARG A 287 -17.70 11.62 -28.87
C ARG A 287 -18.02 12.98 -28.23
N CYS A 288 -17.09 13.55 -27.46
CA CYS A 288 -17.24 14.84 -26.77
C CYS A 288 -16.45 16.00 -27.39
N SER A 289 -15.95 15.90 -28.64
CA SER A 289 -15.20 17.01 -29.25
C SER A 289 -16.12 18.18 -29.55
N ALA A 290 -16.22 19.11 -28.60
CA ALA A 290 -16.75 20.45 -28.82
C ALA A 290 -15.96 21.13 -29.95
N VAL A 291 -16.69 21.75 -30.88
CA VAL A 291 -16.10 22.60 -31.92
C VAL A 291 -15.29 23.71 -31.22
N PRO A 292 -14.01 23.94 -31.58
CA PRO A 292 -13.23 25.00 -30.96
C PRO A 292 -13.89 26.36 -31.25
N GLY A 293 -14.41 27.02 -30.21
CA GLY A 293 -15.00 28.37 -30.30
C GLY A 293 -16.34 28.56 -29.59
N THR A 294 -17.03 27.49 -29.18
CA THR A 294 -18.35 27.57 -28.53
C THR A 294 -18.26 27.09 -27.07
N ALA A 295 -17.77 27.96 -26.19
CA ALA A 295 -17.88 27.73 -24.75
C ALA A 295 -19.33 28.03 -24.30
N GLY A 296 -20.09 27.01 -23.92
CA GLY A 296 -21.41 27.16 -23.29
C GLY A 296 -22.63 26.63 -24.05
N GLN A 297 -22.46 25.93 -25.18
CA GLN A 297 -23.59 25.19 -25.79
C GLN A 297 -23.61 23.76 -25.27
N GLU A 298 -24.77 23.35 -24.73
CA GLU A 298 -25.11 21.96 -24.42
C GLU A 298 -24.68 21.06 -25.57
N CYS A 299 -24.07 19.92 -25.25
CA CYS A 299 -23.73 18.88 -26.23
C CYS A 299 -25.01 18.44 -26.95
N HIS A 300 -25.36 19.10 -28.05
CA HIS A 300 -26.29 18.52 -28.99
C HIS A 300 -25.64 17.23 -29.48
N GLU A 301 -26.29 16.11 -29.15
CA GLU A 301 -26.05 14.81 -29.76
C GLU A 301 -26.02 15.01 -31.27
N THR A 302 -24.83 15.20 -31.82
CA THR A 302 -24.63 15.08 -33.25
C THR A 302 -24.84 13.60 -33.51
N SER A 303 -26.05 13.23 -33.94
CA SER A 303 -26.30 11.93 -34.57
C SER A 303 -25.32 11.83 -35.72
N TYR A 304 -24.19 11.14 -35.49
CA TYR A 304 -23.25 10.87 -36.55
C TYR A 304 -23.97 9.90 -37.49
N ASP A 305 -24.57 10.41 -38.58
CA ASP A 305 -25.13 9.62 -39.69
C ASP A 305 -24.10 8.68 -40.37
N SER A 306 -22.88 8.60 -39.83
CA SER A 306 -21.80 7.73 -40.29
C SER A 306 -21.64 6.54 -39.34
N SER A 307 -22.05 5.37 -39.81
CA SER A 307 -21.93 4.06 -39.14
C SER A 307 -20.53 3.73 -38.60
N LEU A 308 -19.48 4.40 -39.08
CA LEU A 308 -18.10 4.19 -38.65
C LEU A 308 -17.80 4.70 -37.24
N VAL A 309 -18.29 5.90 -36.86
CA VAL A 309 -17.98 6.48 -35.54
C VAL A 309 -18.69 5.70 -34.44
N GLU A 310 -19.96 5.37 -34.66
CA GLU A 310 -20.75 4.53 -33.74
C GLU A 310 -20.16 3.12 -33.61
N THR A 311 -19.76 2.50 -34.72
CA THR A 311 -19.07 1.20 -34.70
C THR A 311 -17.74 1.28 -33.94
N LEU A 312 -16.98 2.38 -34.07
CA LEU A 312 -15.71 2.57 -33.35
C LEU A 312 -15.94 2.70 -31.83
N ILE A 313 -17.00 3.38 -31.43
CA ILE A 313 -17.38 3.54 -30.02
C ILE A 313 -17.82 2.18 -29.44
N VAL A 314 -18.77 1.49 -30.07
CA VAL A 314 -19.28 0.18 -29.60
C VAL A 314 -18.18 -0.88 -29.57
N SER A 315 -17.33 -0.92 -30.59
CA SER A 315 -16.18 -1.84 -30.61
C SER A 315 -15.14 -1.50 -29.53
N GLY A 316 -14.91 -0.21 -29.25
CA GLY A 316 -14.08 0.25 -28.13
C GLY A 316 -14.59 -0.27 -26.78
N PHE A 317 -15.91 -0.22 -26.54
CA PHE A 317 -16.53 -0.78 -25.33
C PHE A 317 -16.42 -2.29 -25.24
N ALA A 318 -16.68 -3.01 -26.33
CA ALA A 318 -16.55 -4.46 -26.36
C ALA A 318 -15.09 -4.89 -26.08
N ILE A 319 -14.12 -4.20 -26.68
CA ILE A 319 -12.68 -4.43 -26.44
C ILE A 319 -12.32 -4.13 -24.98
N PHE A 320 -12.89 -3.07 -24.39
CA PHE A 320 -12.68 -2.73 -22.98
C PHE A 320 -13.23 -3.81 -22.04
N ALA A 321 -14.48 -4.24 -22.23
CA ALA A 321 -15.13 -5.25 -21.39
C ALA A 321 -14.41 -6.61 -21.47
N VAL A 322 -14.10 -7.06 -22.69
CA VAL A 322 -13.32 -8.30 -22.91
C VAL A 322 -11.92 -8.15 -22.32
N GLY A 323 -11.31 -6.97 -22.45
CA GLY A 323 -10.02 -6.64 -21.86
C GLY A 323 -10.03 -6.79 -20.34
N ILE A 324 -10.97 -6.16 -19.64
CA ILE A 324 -11.09 -6.30 -18.18
C ILE A 324 -11.28 -7.76 -17.78
N ALA A 325 -12.18 -8.50 -18.44
CA ALA A 325 -12.41 -9.90 -18.13
C ALA A 325 -11.13 -10.74 -18.28
N LEU A 326 -10.37 -10.52 -19.36
CA LEU A 326 -9.10 -11.20 -19.60
C LEU A 326 -8.04 -10.80 -18.57
N ALA A 327 -7.96 -9.52 -18.19
CA ALA A 327 -7.04 -9.03 -17.15
C ALA A 327 -7.34 -9.69 -15.80
N VAL A 328 -8.62 -9.85 -15.44
CA VAL A 328 -9.03 -10.54 -14.22
C VAL A 328 -8.61 -12.01 -14.26
N VAL A 329 -8.86 -12.72 -15.37
CA VAL A 329 -8.44 -14.13 -15.53
C VAL A 329 -6.92 -14.26 -15.42
N LEU A 330 -6.16 -13.42 -16.10
CA LEU A 330 -4.70 -13.41 -16.05
C LEU A 330 -4.18 -13.14 -14.63
N GLY A 331 -4.79 -12.19 -13.91
CA GLY A 331 -4.44 -11.90 -12.52
C GLY A 331 -4.74 -13.06 -11.56
N VAL A 332 -5.88 -13.76 -11.74
CA VAL A 332 -6.20 -14.95 -10.93
C VAL A 332 -5.20 -16.07 -11.21
N VAL A 333 -4.87 -16.33 -12.47
CA VAL A 333 -3.86 -17.34 -12.83
C VAL A 333 -2.48 -16.96 -12.30
N GLY A 334 -2.08 -15.69 -12.45
CA GLY A 334 -0.83 -15.14 -11.91
C GLY A 334 -0.71 -15.36 -10.41
N LEU A 335 -1.78 -15.08 -9.66
CA LEU A 335 -1.88 -15.30 -8.22
C LEU A 335 -1.76 -16.78 -7.84
N VAL A 336 -2.43 -17.69 -8.55
CA VAL A 336 -2.31 -19.13 -8.28
C VAL A 336 -0.87 -19.60 -8.49
N VAL A 337 -0.23 -19.16 -9.58
CA VAL A 337 1.18 -19.47 -9.87
C VAL A 337 2.09 -18.89 -8.79
N GLU A 338 1.83 -17.68 -8.29
CA GLU A 338 2.60 -17.07 -7.22
C GLU A 338 2.48 -17.85 -5.91
N VAL A 339 1.27 -18.30 -5.54
CA VAL A 339 1.04 -19.13 -4.33
C VAL A 339 1.82 -20.43 -4.42
N VAL A 340 1.78 -21.11 -5.58
CA VAL A 340 2.54 -22.34 -5.80
C VAL A 340 4.06 -22.07 -5.73
N ALA A 341 4.55 -21.01 -6.38
CA ALA A 341 5.95 -20.62 -6.34
C ALA A 341 6.42 -20.32 -4.89
N ASN A 342 5.61 -19.61 -4.10
CA ASN A 342 5.90 -19.30 -2.70
C ASN A 342 5.98 -20.56 -1.84
N ARG A 343 5.11 -21.57 -2.07
CA ARG A 343 5.17 -22.85 -1.35
C ARG A 343 6.45 -23.63 -1.68
N ILE A 344 6.80 -23.72 -2.96
CA ILE A 344 8.02 -24.43 -3.41
C ILE A 344 9.28 -23.76 -2.85
N GLU A 345 9.32 -22.44 -2.88
CA GLU A 345 10.45 -21.69 -2.31
C GLU A 345 10.57 -21.85 -0.80
N ARG A 346 9.44 -21.88 -0.10
CA ARG A 346 9.42 -22.08 1.35
C ARG A 346 9.95 -23.46 1.72
N SER A 347 9.52 -24.52 1.03
CA SER A 347 10.03 -25.88 1.29
C SER A 347 11.52 -26.00 0.95
N GLN A 348 12.01 -25.30 -0.09
CA GLN A 348 13.44 -25.25 -0.41
C GLN A 348 14.24 -24.56 0.69
N LEU A 349 13.73 -23.46 1.25
CA LEU A 349 14.37 -22.75 2.36
C LEU A 349 14.38 -23.58 3.65
N GLU A 350 13.29 -24.29 3.94
CA GLU A 350 13.19 -25.20 5.09
C GLU A 350 14.21 -26.34 4.97
N ALA A 351 14.27 -27.01 3.81
CA ALA A 351 15.29 -28.04 3.54
C ALA A 351 16.73 -27.48 3.63
N ALA A 352 16.96 -26.27 3.11
CA ALA A 352 18.26 -25.62 3.21
C ALA A 352 18.62 -25.25 4.65
N LEU A 353 17.64 -24.88 5.48
CA LEU A 353 17.83 -24.59 6.89
C LEU A 353 18.19 -25.83 7.71
N GLU A 354 17.65 -27.00 7.36
CA GLU A 354 17.92 -28.29 8.01
C GLU A 354 19.34 -28.80 7.74
N ASP A 355 19.88 -28.60 6.54
CA ASP A 355 21.26 -28.99 6.19
C ASP A 355 22.27 -27.89 6.57
N PRO A 356 23.18 -28.09 7.55
CA PRO A 356 24.18 -27.09 7.95
C PRO A 356 25.18 -26.72 6.85
N HIS A 357 25.40 -27.62 5.89
CA HIS A 357 26.33 -27.44 4.79
C HIS A 357 25.69 -26.79 3.56
N SER A 358 24.37 -26.58 3.59
CA SER A 358 23.65 -25.92 2.51
C SER A 358 24.25 -24.54 2.22
N PRO A 359 24.56 -24.23 0.95
CA PRO A 359 25.06 -22.92 0.57
C PRO A 359 24.00 -21.84 0.85
N ARG A 360 24.45 -20.59 1.02
CA ARG A 360 23.55 -19.45 1.19
C ARG A 360 22.59 -19.35 -0.02
N PRO A 361 21.26 -19.33 0.20
CA PRO A 361 20.29 -19.10 -0.86
C PRO A 361 20.45 -17.72 -1.50
N GLU A 362 19.80 -17.53 -2.65
CA GLU A 362 19.82 -16.25 -3.37
C GLU A 362 19.32 -15.09 -2.48
N ASP A 363 20.00 -13.94 -2.55
CA ASP A 363 19.65 -12.78 -1.72
C ASP A 363 18.23 -12.28 -1.99
N SER A 364 17.77 -12.30 -3.24
CA SER A 364 16.39 -11.91 -3.58
C SER A 364 15.34 -12.84 -2.96
N LEU A 365 15.66 -14.14 -2.81
CA LEU A 365 14.81 -15.13 -2.18
C LEU A 365 14.78 -14.92 -0.66
N LEU A 366 15.95 -14.77 -0.05
CA LEU A 366 16.07 -14.50 1.38
C LEU A 366 15.35 -13.20 1.74
N GLN A 367 15.52 -12.13 0.97
CA GLN A 367 14.87 -10.86 1.21
C GLN A 367 13.34 -10.97 1.18
N ARG A 368 12.79 -11.70 0.20
CA ARG A 368 11.33 -11.95 0.09
C ARG A 368 10.76 -12.68 1.30
N HIS A 369 11.49 -13.67 1.82
CA HIS A 369 11.02 -14.50 2.94
C HIS A 369 11.41 -13.96 4.31
N THR A 370 12.36 -13.02 4.41
CA THR A 370 12.77 -12.35 5.67
C THR A 370 12.04 -11.03 5.90
N GLU A 371 11.52 -10.38 4.85
CA GLU A 371 10.69 -9.20 4.99
C GLU A 371 9.24 -9.54 5.35
N ARG A 372 8.66 -8.76 6.26
CA ARG A 372 7.21 -8.79 6.46
C ARG A 372 6.51 -8.12 5.28
N ARG A 373 5.89 -8.94 4.42
CA ARG A 373 5.03 -8.48 3.31
C ARG A 373 3.60 -8.98 3.52
N THR A 374 2.63 -8.12 3.21
CA THR A 374 1.22 -8.56 3.08
C THR A 374 1.15 -9.47 1.85
N PRO A 375 0.58 -10.68 1.96
CA PRO A 375 0.49 -11.58 0.82
C PRO A 375 -0.39 -10.93 -0.27
N LEU A 376 0.00 -11.05 -1.54
CA LEU A 376 -0.72 -10.43 -2.66
C LEU A 376 -2.20 -10.83 -2.66
N VAL A 377 -2.50 -12.10 -2.37
CA VAL A 377 -3.87 -12.61 -2.23
C VAL A 377 -4.71 -11.81 -1.24
N ALA A 378 -4.14 -11.44 -0.09
CA ALA A 378 -4.85 -10.64 0.90
C ALA A 378 -5.03 -9.19 0.43
N LEU A 379 -4.04 -8.61 -0.25
CA LEU A 379 -4.16 -7.28 -0.85
C LEU A 379 -5.26 -7.23 -1.91
N LEU A 380 -5.34 -8.23 -2.79
CA LEU A 380 -6.38 -8.30 -3.81
C LEU A 380 -7.76 -8.56 -3.21
N ALA A 381 -7.89 -9.47 -2.24
CA ALA A 381 -9.15 -9.69 -1.53
C ALA A 381 -9.63 -8.40 -0.84
N ALA A 382 -8.72 -7.65 -0.19
CA ALA A 382 -9.04 -6.36 0.40
C ALA A 382 -9.43 -5.31 -0.64
N GLY A 383 -8.75 -5.27 -1.79
CA GLY A 383 -9.08 -4.38 -2.90
C GLY A 383 -10.47 -4.64 -3.47
N LEU A 384 -10.80 -5.91 -3.74
CA LEU A 384 -12.14 -6.33 -4.18
C LEU A 384 -13.20 -6.01 -3.13
N ALA A 385 -12.88 -6.18 -1.83
CA ALA A 385 -13.77 -5.74 -0.75
C ALA A 385 -14.01 -4.24 -0.79
N GLY A 386 -12.99 -3.42 -1.11
CA GLY A 386 -13.14 -1.98 -1.32
C GLY A 386 -14.10 -1.65 -2.46
N THR A 387 -13.96 -2.30 -3.61
CA THR A 387 -14.89 -2.15 -4.76
C THR A 387 -16.33 -2.51 -4.37
N ALA A 388 -16.52 -3.65 -3.72
CA ALA A 388 -17.83 -4.13 -3.32
C ALA A 388 -18.46 -3.28 -2.20
N ALA A 389 -17.66 -2.72 -1.29
CA ALA A 389 -18.11 -1.81 -0.25
C ALA A 389 -18.63 -0.46 -0.79
N LEU A 390 -18.31 -0.14 -2.04
CA LEU A 390 -18.78 1.07 -2.71
C LEU A 390 -20.02 0.79 -3.57
N LEU A 391 -20.00 -0.27 -4.38
CA LEU A 391 -21.11 -0.62 -5.27
C LEU A 391 -22.31 -1.22 -4.53
N GLY A 392 -22.07 -2.07 -3.53
CA GLY A 392 -23.15 -2.77 -2.83
C GLY A 392 -24.12 -1.83 -2.11
N PRO A 393 -23.63 -0.94 -1.22
CA PRO A 393 -24.49 0.04 -0.56
C PRO A 393 -25.21 0.98 -1.54
N ALA A 394 -24.56 1.35 -2.65
CA ALA A 394 -25.18 2.20 -3.69
C ALA A 394 -26.39 1.50 -4.34
N LEU A 395 -26.24 0.23 -4.73
CA LEU A 395 -27.33 -0.58 -5.29
C LEU A 395 -28.49 -0.75 -4.30
N ILE A 396 -28.19 -0.98 -3.01
CA ILE A 396 -29.21 -1.08 -1.96
C ILE A 396 -29.94 0.26 -1.82
N ALA A 397 -29.22 1.38 -1.76
CA ALA A 397 -29.81 2.70 -1.56
C ALA A 397 -30.73 3.10 -2.72
N LEU A 398 -30.30 2.88 -3.96
CA LEU A 398 -31.09 3.18 -5.16
C LEU A 398 -32.36 2.32 -5.22
N GLY A 399 -32.25 1.00 -5.03
CA GLY A 399 -33.39 0.09 -5.19
C GLY A 399 -34.35 -0.01 -4.00
N SER A 400 -34.13 0.72 -2.91
CA SER A 400 -34.96 0.65 -1.68
C SER A 400 -35.77 1.91 -1.39
N GLY A 401 -35.84 2.87 -2.33
CA GLY A 401 -36.58 4.13 -2.16
C GLY A 401 -35.98 5.06 -1.09
N ARG A 402 -34.82 4.74 -0.51
CA ARG A 402 -34.20 5.54 0.56
C ARG A 402 -33.59 6.86 0.10
N MET A 403 -33.61 7.11 -1.21
CA MET A 403 -33.14 8.34 -1.86
C MET A 403 -34.32 9.24 -2.29
N GLU A 404 -35.57 8.90 -1.96
CA GLU A 404 -36.78 9.65 -2.35
C GLU A 404 -36.75 11.11 -1.87
N ASP A 405 -36.13 11.43 -0.74
CA ASP A 405 -35.99 12.81 -0.26
C ASP A 405 -35.10 13.68 -1.17
N VAL A 406 -34.37 13.06 -2.11
CA VAL A 406 -33.52 13.70 -3.13
C VAL A 406 -34.16 13.57 -4.53
N ALA A 407 -35.50 13.51 -4.58
CA ALA A 407 -36.34 13.12 -5.72
C ALA A 407 -35.95 13.71 -7.09
N SER A 408 -35.48 14.96 -7.15
CA SER A 408 -35.14 15.60 -8.44
C SER A 408 -33.91 14.99 -9.13
N LEU A 409 -33.05 14.26 -8.40
CA LEU A 409 -31.79 13.70 -8.91
C LEU A 409 -31.84 12.17 -9.13
N TYR A 410 -32.86 11.48 -8.60
CA TYR A 410 -32.97 10.01 -8.61
C TYR A 410 -34.36 9.52 -9.05
N ASP A 411 -35.02 10.27 -9.92
CA ASP A 411 -36.34 9.91 -10.43
C ASP A 411 -36.32 8.50 -11.07
N ASP A 412 -37.36 7.71 -10.81
CA ASP A 412 -37.51 6.29 -11.22
C ASP A 412 -36.41 5.30 -10.74
N ALA A 413 -35.43 5.74 -9.94
CA ALA A 413 -34.32 4.89 -9.50
C ALA A 413 -34.79 3.65 -8.72
N GLU A 414 -35.82 3.80 -7.89
CA GLU A 414 -36.37 2.67 -7.12
C GLU A 414 -36.85 1.56 -8.05
N VAL A 415 -37.64 1.92 -9.07
CA VAL A 415 -38.22 0.95 -10.01
C VAL A 415 -37.12 0.29 -10.85
N GLN A 416 -36.13 1.07 -11.29
CA GLN A 416 -35.01 0.56 -12.10
C GLN A 416 -34.07 -0.34 -11.29
N PHE A 417 -33.83 -0.03 -10.01
CA PHE A 417 -32.86 -0.73 -9.18
C PHE A 417 -33.44 -1.78 -8.23
N ALA A 418 -34.76 -1.86 -8.06
CA ALA A 418 -35.42 -2.81 -7.15
C ALA A 418 -34.97 -4.27 -7.35
N ALA A 419 -34.83 -4.69 -8.62
CA ALA A 419 -34.38 -6.04 -8.97
C ALA A 419 -32.93 -6.35 -8.54
N TYR A 420 -32.11 -5.31 -8.31
CA TYR A 420 -30.70 -5.43 -7.94
C TYR A 420 -30.45 -5.32 -6.43
N VAL A 421 -31.48 -5.07 -5.60
CA VAL A 421 -31.32 -5.03 -4.13
C VAL A 421 -30.76 -6.34 -3.56
N PRO A 422 -31.22 -7.54 -3.98
CA PRO A 422 -30.60 -8.80 -3.52
C PRO A 422 -29.12 -8.92 -3.91
N LEU A 423 -28.75 -8.44 -5.11
CA LEU A 423 -27.36 -8.37 -5.56
C LEU A 423 -26.55 -7.39 -4.70
N GLY A 424 -27.12 -6.25 -4.33
CA GLY A 424 -26.54 -5.30 -3.39
C GLY A 424 -26.21 -5.93 -2.02
N TRP A 425 -27.13 -6.67 -1.43
CA TRP A 425 -26.86 -7.41 -0.18
C TRP A 425 -25.81 -8.51 -0.34
N GLY A 426 -25.86 -9.23 -1.46
CA GLY A 426 -24.86 -10.25 -1.81
C GLY A 426 -23.46 -9.66 -1.93
N THR A 427 -23.31 -8.50 -2.60
CA THR A 427 -22.03 -7.81 -2.76
C THR A 427 -21.48 -7.26 -1.44
N VAL A 428 -22.32 -6.69 -0.56
CA VAL A 428 -21.91 -6.27 0.80
C VAL A 428 -21.44 -7.48 1.61
N THR A 429 -22.16 -8.59 1.57
CA THR A 429 -21.79 -9.82 2.27
C THR A 429 -20.45 -10.37 1.76
N ALA A 430 -20.26 -10.40 0.44
CA ALA A 430 -18.99 -10.79 -0.17
C ALA A 430 -17.84 -9.86 0.24
N ALA A 431 -18.07 -8.55 0.30
CA ALA A 431 -17.07 -7.57 0.76
C ALA A 431 -16.58 -7.89 2.18
N ILE A 432 -17.52 -8.16 3.11
CA ILE A 432 -17.21 -8.51 4.50
C ILE A 432 -16.39 -9.81 4.56
N LEU A 433 -16.83 -10.85 3.84
CA LEU A 433 -16.12 -12.14 3.80
C LEU A 433 -14.70 -12.01 3.23
N LEU A 434 -14.52 -11.23 2.15
CA LEU A 434 -13.22 -10.96 1.55
C LEU A 434 -12.30 -10.18 2.51
N LEU A 435 -12.83 -9.21 3.26
CA LEU A 435 -12.07 -8.48 4.26
C LEU A 435 -11.61 -9.40 5.41
N VAL A 436 -12.50 -10.25 5.91
CA VAL A 436 -12.18 -11.24 6.95
C VAL A 436 -11.12 -12.22 6.45
N LEU A 437 -11.24 -12.69 5.21
CA LEU A 437 -10.25 -13.54 4.57
C LEU A 437 -8.89 -12.84 4.44
N ALA A 438 -8.85 -11.59 3.99
CA ALA A 438 -7.63 -10.80 3.88
C ALA A 438 -6.93 -10.62 5.24
N LEU A 439 -7.70 -10.34 6.30
CA LEU A 439 -7.20 -10.26 7.67
C LEU A 439 -6.64 -11.59 8.14
N ALA A 440 -7.36 -12.70 7.95
CA ALA A 440 -6.92 -14.03 8.34
C ALA A 440 -5.63 -14.45 7.63
N LEU A 441 -5.54 -14.25 6.31
CA LEU A 441 -4.34 -14.56 5.51
C LEU A 441 -3.14 -13.73 5.94
N THR A 442 -3.35 -12.44 6.21
CA THR A 442 -2.28 -11.52 6.64
C THR A 442 -1.83 -11.81 8.08
N ALA A 443 -2.75 -12.13 8.97
CA ALA A 443 -2.44 -12.53 10.35
C ALA A 443 -1.64 -13.84 10.36
N ALA A 444 -2.09 -14.84 9.59
CA ALA A 444 -1.41 -16.12 9.46
C ALA A 444 0.03 -15.95 8.92
N SER A 445 0.22 -15.15 7.86
CA SER A 445 1.56 -14.93 7.28
C SER A 445 2.51 -14.19 8.24
N CYS A 446 1.98 -13.22 9.00
CA CYS A 446 2.76 -12.45 9.96
C CYS A 446 3.15 -13.27 11.19
N VAL A 447 2.21 -13.98 11.80
CA VAL A 447 2.43 -14.75 13.05
C VAL A 447 3.17 -16.05 12.77
N LEU A 448 2.67 -16.88 11.86
CA LEU A 448 3.26 -18.20 11.57
C LEU A 448 4.58 -18.09 10.79
N GLY A 449 4.81 -16.97 10.09
CA GLY A 449 6.06 -16.73 9.37
C GLY A 449 7.22 -16.27 10.26
N ARG A 450 6.97 -15.77 11.48
CA ARG A 450 8.03 -15.19 12.33
C ARG A 450 9.15 -16.16 12.69
N PRO A 451 8.86 -17.40 13.15
CA PRO A 451 9.93 -18.34 13.49
C PRO A 451 10.85 -18.62 12.31
N MET A 452 10.27 -18.84 11.12
CA MET A 452 11.04 -19.06 9.89
C MET A 452 11.90 -17.83 9.54
N ARG A 453 11.35 -16.61 9.66
CA ARG A 453 12.10 -15.37 9.44
C ARG A 453 13.30 -15.24 10.35
N ASN A 454 13.13 -15.45 11.66
CA ASN A 454 14.23 -15.35 12.63
C ASN A 454 15.30 -16.41 12.37
N THR A 455 14.90 -17.64 12.04
CA THR A 455 15.86 -18.71 11.68
C THR A 455 16.64 -18.35 10.41
N LEU A 456 15.97 -17.83 9.38
CA LEU A 456 16.61 -17.37 8.14
C LEU A 456 17.58 -16.21 8.41
N THR A 457 17.17 -15.17 9.14
CA THR A 457 18.02 -14.01 9.40
C THR A 457 19.17 -14.32 10.35
N ARG A 458 19.02 -15.29 11.26
CA ARG A 458 20.10 -15.77 12.11
C ARG A 458 21.18 -16.49 11.28
N ARG A 459 20.76 -17.40 10.39
CA ARG A 459 21.69 -18.18 9.56
C ARG A 459 22.30 -17.33 8.44
N TRP A 460 21.46 -16.61 7.69
CA TRP A 460 21.85 -15.80 6.55
C TRP A 460 21.30 -14.37 6.67
N PRO A 461 21.95 -13.50 7.46
CA PRO A 461 21.53 -12.11 7.56
C PRO A 461 21.47 -11.47 6.18
N THR A 462 20.30 -10.92 5.86
CA THR A 462 20.01 -10.32 4.56
C THR A 462 19.88 -8.81 4.72
N ARG A 463 20.22 -8.06 3.67
CA ARG A 463 19.97 -6.62 3.65
C ARG A 463 18.48 -6.39 3.36
N PRO A 464 17.81 -5.46 4.06
CA PRO A 464 16.47 -5.05 3.69
C PRO A 464 16.49 -4.29 2.35
N GLU A 465 15.34 -4.23 1.69
CA GLU A 465 15.16 -3.37 0.51
C GLU A 465 15.45 -1.92 0.89
N VAL A 466 16.27 -1.24 0.10
CA VAL A 466 16.51 0.19 0.29
C VAL A 466 15.23 0.93 -0.08
N LYS A 467 14.56 1.46 0.94
CA LYS A 467 13.37 2.29 0.73
C LYS A 467 13.77 3.75 0.62
N TYR A 468 13.12 4.45 -0.30
CA TYR A 468 13.36 5.86 -0.55
C TYR A 468 12.19 6.69 -0.04
N ARG A 469 12.51 7.82 0.57
CA ARG A 469 11.54 8.85 0.93
C ARG A 469 11.60 9.96 -0.12
N SER A 470 10.44 10.30 -0.70
CA SER A 470 10.31 11.50 -1.53
C SER A 470 10.65 12.74 -0.71
N GLN A 471 11.48 13.63 -1.26
CA GLN A 471 11.87 14.89 -0.62
C GLN A 471 11.25 16.12 -1.33
N GLY A 472 10.24 15.90 -2.16
CA GLY A 472 9.76 16.88 -3.14
C GLY A 472 10.44 16.70 -4.50
N GLU A 473 9.93 17.37 -5.54
CA GLU A 473 10.40 17.23 -6.93
C GLU A 473 11.87 17.63 -7.12
N ASP A 474 12.37 18.62 -6.37
CA ASP A 474 13.71 19.19 -6.57
C ASP A 474 14.83 18.46 -5.83
N LYS A 475 14.51 17.46 -5.01
CA LYS A 475 15.50 16.78 -4.18
C LYS A 475 15.55 15.30 -4.52
N PRO A 476 16.76 14.74 -4.74
CA PRO A 476 16.88 13.31 -4.99
C PRO A 476 16.26 12.54 -3.81
N PRO A 477 15.47 11.49 -4.08
CA PRO A 477 14.82 10.70 -3.06
C PRO A 477 15.84 10.25 -2.00
N LYS A 478 15.60 10.61 -0.74
CA LYS A 478 16.54 10.29 0.34
C LYS A 478 16.26 8.88 0.85
N PRO A 479 17.26 7.98 0.88
CA PRO A 479 17.07 6.65 1.42
C PRO A 479 16.73 6.71 2.91
N VAL A 480 15.84 5.83 3.36
CA VAL A 480 15.48 5.70 4.78
C VAL A 480 16.71 5.19 5.54
N ALA A 481 17.08 5.86 6.62
CA ALA A 481 18.36 5.59 7.33
C ALA A 481 18.49 4.12 7.76
N ALA A 482 17.42 3.55 8.31
CA ALA A 482 17.36 2.17 8.78
C ALA A 482 17.43 1.10 7.67
N THR A 483 17.32 1.47 6.38
CA THR A 483 17.46 0.53 5.26
C THR A 483 18.82 0.62 4.56
N ARG A 484 19.68 1.57 4.92
CA ARG A 484 21.01 1.77 4.31
C ARG A 484 22.16 1.35 5.20
N GLY A 485 21.98 1.37 6.52
CA GLY A 485 23.05 1.10 7.46
C GLY A 485 22.62 1.29 8.91
N PRO A 486 23.58 1.32 9.84
CA PRO A 486 23.31 1.49 11.25
C PRO A 486 22.56 2.79 11.50
N ALA A 487 21.45 2.75 12.22
CA ALA A 487 20.58 3.89 12.45
C ALA A 487 20.27 4.12 13.93
N LEU A 488 20.52 3.17 14.83
CA LEU A 488 20.22 3.36 16.26
C LEU A 488 21.06 4.48 16.88
N HIS A 489 22.25 4.76 16.34
CA HIS A 489 23.12 5.84 16.80
C HIS A 489 22.58 7.25 16.57
N THR A 490 21.68 7.46 15.59
CA THR A 490 21.09 8.79 15.37
C THR A 490 20.19 9.19 16.54
N LEU A 491 19.68 8.22 17.30
CA LEU A 491 18.83 8.44 18.47
C LEU A 491 19.56 9.14 19.63
N LEU A 492 20.89 9.01 19.70
CA LEU A 492 21.72 9.63 20.74
C LEU A 492 22.25 11.02 20.33
N ARG A 493 22.25 11.35 19.03
CA ARG A 493 22.74 12.64 18.51
C ARG A 493 21.69 13.75 18.54
N GLU A 494 20.41 13.43 18.68
CA GLU A 494 19.32 14.41 18.80
C GLU A 494 19.23 15.03 20.21
N GLU A 495 20.37 15.34 20.83
CA GLU A 495 20.37 16.29 21.95
C GLU A 495 19.97 17.68 21.43
N PRO A 496 19.05 18.37 22.12
CA PRO A 496 18.51 19.64 21.67
C PRO A 496 19.56 20.74 21.81
N THR A 497 20.37 20.94 20.77
CA THR A 497 21.08 22.20 20.63
C THR A 497 20.09 23.24 20.10
N LYS A 498 19.80 24.21 20.98
CA LYS A 498 19.03 25.45 20.78
C LYS A 498 17.51 25.32 20.98
N SER A 499 17.12 25.46 22.26
CA SER A 499 15.90 26.19 22.66
C SER A 499 16.02 27.66 22.33
#